data_AF-A0A401NW29-F1
#
_entry.id   AF-A0A401NW29-F1
#
_cell.length_a   1.000
_cell.length_b   1.000
_cell.length_c   1.000
_cell.angle_alpha   90.00
_cell.angle_beta   90.00
_cell.angle_gamma   90.00
#
_symmetry.space_group_name_H-M   'P 1'
#
loop_
_entity.id
_entity.type
_entity.pdbx_description
1 polymer ?
#
loop_
_entity_poly.entity_id
_entity_poly.type
_entity_poly.pdbx_seq_one_letter_code
_entity_poly.pdbx_strand_id
1 'polypeptide(L)'
;DGGWHSVWKKAGSHFPTKSGFLGVQKVLDEMRVKYQIYELPSDMDITECFIEGNENGERLLDFLTEVADFRKTAPPDLKAEVLRYLRHLPCSREENGKIIFKNDLHFIVIDN
;
A
#
# COMPACT_ATOMS: atom_id res chain seq x y z
N ASP A 1 -5.56 -3.52 10.00
CA ASP A 1 -4.22 -4.00 9.60
C ASP A 1 -4.20 -4.22 8.10
N GLY A 2 -3.05 -4.33 7.44
CA GLY A 2 -3.01 -4.49 5.98
C GLY A 2 -1.67 -4.11 5.35
N GLY A 3 -1.49 -4.44 4.07
CA GLY A 3 -0.24 -4.21 3.38
C GLY A 3 0.09 -2.73 3.23
N TRP A 4 -0.93 -1.93 2.92
CA TRP A 4 -0.82 -0.47 2.89
C TRP A 4 -0.43 0.10 4.24
N HIS A 5 -1.12 -0.28 5.31
CA HIS A 5 -0.76 0.20 6.66
C HIS A 5 0.71 -0.10 6.98
N SER A 6 1.19 -1.29 6.63
CA SER A 6 2.56 -1.72 6.92
C SER A 6 3.60 -0.95 6.12
N VAL A 7 3.40 -0.77 4.80
CA VAL A 7 4.30 0.01 3.93
C VAL A 7 4.31 1.47 4.34
N TRP A 8 3.14 2.09 4.50
CA TRP A 8 3.04 3.52 4.85
C TRP A 8 3.55 3.83 6.26
N LYS A 9 3.39 2.91 7.22
CA LYS A 9 4.00 3.06 8.56
C LYS A 9 5.53 3.04 8.53
N LYS A 10 6.13 2.32 7.57
CA LYS A 10 7.58 2.13 7.49
C LYS A 10 8.27 3.13 6.56
N ALA A 11 7.68 3.38 5.40
CA ALA A 11 8.28 4.21 4.34
C ALA A 11 7.49 5.49 4.04
N GLY A 12 6.30 5.68 4.63
CA GLY A 12 5.41 6.79 4.28
C GLY A 12 5.96 8.19 4.56
N SER A 13 6.98 8.35 5.42
CA SER A 13 7.70 9.62 5.58
C SER A 13 8.45 10.07 4.32
N HIS A 14 8.74 9.13 3.42
CA HIS A 14 9.42 9.38 2.16
C HIS A 14 8.45 9.59 0.99
N PHE A 15 7.16 9.37 1.20
CA PHE A 15 6.14 9.46 0.16
C PHE A 15 5.44 10.83 0.20
N PRO A 16 4.96 11.32 -0.95
CA PRO A 16 4.45 12.68 -1.07
C PRO A 16 3.12 12.90 -0.33
N THR A 17 2.28 11.87 -0.22
CA THR A 17 0.92 11.98 0.35
C THR A 17 0.88 11.47 1.78
N LYS A 18 0.01 12.03 2.63
CA LYS A 18 -0.20 11.58 4.02
C LYS A 18 -1.57 10.93 4.26
N SER A 19 -2.34 10.62 3.22
CA SER A 19 -3.73 10.18 3.35
C SER A 19 -3.83 8.65 3.43
N GLY A 20 -4.06 8.14 4.64
CA GLY A 20 -4.49 6.76 4.85
C GLY A 20 -5.94 6.68 5.33
N PHE A 21 -6.49 5.46 5.32
CA PHE A 21 -7.84 5.10 5.81
C PHE A 21 -8.21 5.72 7.17
N LEU A 22 -7.24 5.83 8.09
CA LEU A 22 -7.42 6.46 9.40
C LEU A 22 -7.94 7.90 9.32
N GLY A 23 -7.73 8.60 8.20
CA GLY A 23 -8.25 9.94 7.96
C GLY A 23 -9.77 9.97 7.81
N VAL A 24 -10.36 9.01 7.11
CA VAL A 24 -11.81 8.99 6.84
C VAL A 24 -12.59 8.65 8.11
N GLN A 25 -12.16 7.61 8.84
CA GLN A 25 -12.82 7.21 10.09
C GLN A 25 -12.81 8.35 11.12
N LYS A 26 -11.66 9.02 11.28
CA LYS A 26 -11.53 10.17 12.17
C LYS A 26 -12.49 11.30 11.80
N VAL A 27 -12.63 11.62 10.51
CA VAL A 27 -13.58 12.66 10.06
C VAL A 27 -15.02 12.27 10.40
N LEU A 28 -15.42 11.01 10.19
CA LEU A 28 -16.78 10.56 10.51
C LEU A 28 -17.07 10.60 12.02
N ASP A 29 -16.08 10.23 12.84
CA ASP A 29 -16.16 10.32 14.30
C ASP A 29 -16.32 11.79 14.76
N GLU A 30 -15.53 12.70 14.18
CA GLU A 30 -15.62 14.15 14.44
C GLU A 30 -16.98 14.72 14.02
N MET A 31 -17.55 14.23 12.91
CA MET A 31 -18.90 14.57 12.45
C MET A 31 -20.01 13.92 13.29
N ARG A 32 -19.67 13.00 14.21
CA ARG A 32 -20.61 12.24 15.04
C ARG A 32 -21.67 11.48 14.22
N VAL A 33 -21.28 11.03 13.04
CA VAL A 33 -22.13 10.24 12.15
C VAL A 33 -22.02 8.77 12.55
N LYS A 34 -23.14 8.05 12.53
CA LYS A 34 -23.13 6.59 12.72
C LYS A 34 -22.73 5.93 11.40
N TYR A 35 -21.78 5.01 11.46
CA TYR A 35 -21.32 4.27 10.29
C TYR A 35 -20.92 2.85 10.68
N GLN A 36 -20.84 2.00 9.67
CA GLN A 36 -20.32 0.64 9.76
C GLN A 36 -19.16 0.47 8.78
N ILE A 37 -18.16 -0.30 9.17
CA ILE A 37 -17.01 -0.63 8.32
C ILE A 37 -17.04 -2.12 8.01
N TYR A 38 -16.93 -2.46 6.73
CA TYR A 38 -16.78 -3.81 6.25
C TYR A 38 -15.43 -3.97 5.59
N GLU A 39 -14.67 -4.96 6.02
CA GLU A 39 -13.38 -5.30 5.42
C GLU A 39 -13.58 -6.39 4.36
N LEU A 40 -13.00 -6.19 3.18
CA LEU A 40 -12.98 -7.16 2.09
C LEU A 40 -11.52 -7.50 1.75
N PRO A 41 -11.09 -8.75 1.96
CA PRO A 41 -9.76 -9.17 1.54
C PRO A 41 -9.57 -8.94 0.04
N SER A 42 -8.44 -8.34 -0.33
CA SER A 42 -8.11 -8.09 -1.72
C SER A 42 -6.63 -8.30 -1.94
N ASP A 43 -6.30 -8.83 -3.10
CA ASP A 43 -4.94 -9.18 -3.47
C ASP A 43 -4.43 -8.29 -4.59
N MET A 44 -3.14 -8.00 -4.56
CA MET A 44 -2.43 -7.38 -5.68
C MET A 44 -1.14 -8.17 -5.93
N ASP A 45 -1.00 -8.76 -7.12
CA ASP A 45 0.24 -9.43 -7.51
C ASP A 45 1.30 -8.36 -7.82
N ILE A 46 2.33 -8.29 -6.98
CA ILE A 46 3.43 -7.33 -7.12
C ILE A 46 4.74 -8.02 -7.52
N THR A 47 4.68 -9.26 -8.03
CA THR A 47 5.87 -10.06 -8.36
C THR A 47 6.81 -9.32 -9.31
N GLU A 48 6.24 -8.63 -10.31
CA GLU A 48 7.02 -7.92 -11.32
C GLU A 48 7.78 -6.70 -10.77
N CYS A 49 7.39 -6.15 -9.61
CA CYS A 49 8.15 -5.07 -8.94
C CYS A 49 9.60 -5.50 -8.62
N PHE A 50 9.84 -6.80 -8.49
CA PHE A 50 11.14 -7.37 -8.13
C PHE A 50 11.98 -7.76 -9.35
N ILE A 51 11.47 -7.55 -10.57
CA ILE A 51 12.18 -7.79 -11.82
C ILE A 51 12.65 -6.43 -12.36
N GLU A 52 13.96 -6.18 -12.30
CA GLU A 52 14.53 -4.94 -12.80
C GLU A 52 14.33 -4.79 -14.31
N GLY A 53 13.90 -3.60 -14.76
CA GLY A 53 13.59 -3.31 -16.15
C GLY A 53 12.24 -3.85 -16.66
N ASN A 54 11.43 -4.51 -15.82
CA ASN A 54 10.06 -4.88 -16.19
C ASN A 54 9.15 -3.63 -16.14
N GLU A 55 8.57 -3.26 -17.28
CA GLU A 55 7.75 -2.05 -17.43
C GLU A 55 6.52 -2.04 -16.50
N ASN A 56 5.84 -3.19 -16.34
CA ASN A 56 4.68 -3.27 -15.46
C ASN A 56 5.10 -3.18 -13.98
N GLY A 57 6.20 -3.85 -13.62
CA GLY A 57 6.79 -3.78 -12.29
C GLY A 57 7.20 -2.36 -11.90
N GLU A 58 7.79 -1.60 -12.83
CA GLU A 58 8.13 -0.20 -12.60
C GLU A 58 6.88 0.66 -12.38
N ARG A 59 5.83 0.50 -13.21
CA ARG A 59 4.56 1.22 -13.02
C ARG A 59 3.85 0.85 -11.72
N LEU A 60 3.90 -0.42 -11.32
CA LEU A 60 3.33 -0.87 -10.04
C LEU A 60 4.09 -0.26 -8.85
N LEU A 61 5.42 -0.13 -8.94
CA LEU A 61 6.21 0.57 -7.91
C LEU A 61 5.83 2.04 -7.81
N ASP A 62 5.63 2.72 -8.94
CA ASP A 62 5.17 4.11 -8.94
C ASP A 62 3.79 4.23 -8.28
N PHE A 63 2.88 3.29 -8.55
CA PHE A 63 1.57 3.24 -7.90
C PHE A 63 1.67 3.00 -6.39
N LEU A 64 2.49 2.04 -5.95
CA LEU A 64 2.66 1.69 -4.53
C LEU A 64 3.32 2.79 -3.69
N THR A 65 4.18 3.60 -4.32
CA THR A 65 4.95 4.66 -3.65
C THR A 65 4.35 6.04 -3.85
N GLU A 66 3.41 6.18 -4.78
CA GLU A 66 2.88 7.46 -5.28
C GLU A 66 3.99 8.40 -5.81
N VAL A 67 5.11 7.85 -6.29
CA VAL A 67 6.24 8.60 -6.85
C VAL A 67 6.45 8.17 -8.29
N ALA A 68 6.36 9.13 -9.22
CA ALA A 68 6.62 8.87 -10.63
C ALA A 68 8.09 8.48 -10.88
N ASP A 69 8.29 7.46 -11.71
CA ASP A 69 9.60 6.89 -12.03
C ASP A 69 10.42 6.55 -10.77
N PHE A 70 9.78 6.02 -9.71
CA PHE A 70 10.39 5.81 -8.39
C PHE A 70 11.71 5.05 -8.49
N ARG A 71 11.76 4.02 -9.33
CA ARG A 71 12.97 3.20 -9.50
C ARG A 71 14.16 4.00 -10.06
N LYS A 72 13.90 5.02 -10.88
CA LYS A 72 14.91 5.89 -11.49
C LYS A 72 15.28 7.06 -10.58
N THR A 73 14.31 7.64 -9.88
CA THR A 73 14.46 8.91 -9.17
C THR A 73 14.81 8.76 -7.69
N ALA A 74 14.41 7.66 -7.03
CA ALA A 74 14.63 7.48 -5.61
C ALA A 74 16.09 7.11 -5.29
N PRO A 75 16.61 7.53 -4.11
CA PRO A 75 17.92 7.11 -3.62
C PRO A 75 18.05 5.58 -3.56
N PRO A 76 19.23 5.00 -3.84
CA PRO A 76 19.45 3.55 -3.82
C PRO A 76 19.01 2.88 -2.52
N ASP A 77 19.33 3.48 -1.37
CA ASP A 77 18.99 2.94 -0.05
C ASP A 77 17.47 2.90 0.16
N LEU A 78 16.77 3.95 -0.25
CA LEU A 78 15.30 4.01 -0.17
C LEU A 78 14.64 2.95 -1.07
N LYS A 79 15.17 2.73 -2.28
CA LYS A 79 14.66 1.69 -3.19
C LYS A 79 14.80 0.30 -2.58
N ALA A 80 15.98 -0.01 -2.06
CA ALA A 80 16.24 -1.29 -1.42
C ALA A 80 15.34 -1.50 -0.20
N GLU A 81 15.12 -0.45 0.59
CA GLU A 81 14.26 -0.47 1.76
C GLU A 81 12.79 -0.69 1.40
N VAL A 82 12.24 0.06 0.44
CA VAL A 82 10.85 -0.10 -0.03
C VAL A 82 10.61 -1.51 -0.58
N LEU A 83 11.49 -2.03 -1.44
CA LEU A 83 11.37 -3.38 -1.98
C LEU A 83 11.41 -4.44 -0.87
N ARG A 84 12.30 -4.28 0.12
CA ARG A 84 12.37 -5.15 1.29
C ARG A 84 11.06 -5.13 2.08
N TYR A 85 10.47 -3.96 2.28
CA TYR A 85 9.18 -3.83 2.97
C TYR A 85 8.03 -4.43 2.18
N LEU A 86 7.97 -4.21 0.87
CA LEU A 86 6.93 -4.78 0.02
C LEU A 86 6.92 -6.31 0.07
N ARG A 87 8.07 -6.95 0.25
CA ARG A 87 8.17 -8.41 0.36
C ARG A 87 7.93 -8.96 1.78
N HIS A 88 7.88 -8.09 2.80
CA HIS A 88 7.79 -8.50 4.20
C HIS A 88 6.38 -9.05 4.54
N LEU A 89 6.27 -10.03 5.44
CA LEU A 89 5.03 -10.77 5.76
C LEU A 89 3.81 -9.91 6.14
N PRO A 90 3.97 -8.81 6.92
CA PRO A 90 2.93 -7.81 7.13
C PRO A 90 2.39 -7.14 5.87
N CYS A 91 3.22 -7.00 4.83
CA CYS A 91 2.87 -6.33 3.58
C CYS A 91 2.29 -7.30 2.55
N SER A 92 2.99 -8.42 2.36
CA SER A 92 2.70 -9.40 1.32
C SER A 92 2.86 -10.81 1.86
N ARG A 93 2.33 -11.76 1.09
CA ARG A 93 2.60 -13.19 1.26
C ARG A 93 3.24 -13.74 -0.01
N GLU A 94 4.03 -14.81 0.13
CA GLU A 94 4.48 -15.58 -1.03
C GLU A 94 3.54 -16.78 -1.24
N GLU A 95 3.02 -16.92 -2.45
CA GLU A 95 2.06 -17.96 -2.81
C GLU A 95 2.30 -18.38 -4.25
N ASN A 96 2.54 -19.68 -4.50
CA ASN A 96 2.77 -20.23 -5.84
C ASN A 96 3.86 -19.49 -6.65
N GLY A 97 4.94 -19.06 -5.98
CA GLY A 97 6.04 -18.32 -6.59
C GLY A 97 5.75 -16.84 -6.87
N LYS A 98 4.58 -16.33 -6.46
CA LYS A 98 4.18 -14.93 -6.58
C LYS A 98 4.29 -14.21 -5.25
N ILE A 99 4.49 -12.89 -5.31
CA ILE A 99 4.45 -12.00 -4.15
C ILE A 99 3.12 -11.26 -4.18
N ILE A 100 2.21 -11.66 -3.28
CA ILE A 100 0.84 -11.13 -3.22
C ILE A 100 0.74 -10.11 -2.10
N PHE A 101 0.59 -8.85 -2.48
CA PHE A 101 0.39 -7.73 -1.57
C PHE A 101 -1.03 -7.74 -1.00
N LYS A 102 -1.13 -7.51 0.32
CA LYS A 102 -2.40 -7.45 1.07
C LYS A 102 -3.06 -6.09 0.82
N ASN A 103 -3.94 -6.04 -0.17
CA ASN A 103 -4.65 -4.85 -0.65
C ASN A 103 -6.05 -4.71 -0.02
N ASP A 104 -6.24 -5.19 1.21
CA ASP A 104 -7.57 -5.27 1.85
C ASP A 104 -8.34 -3.94 1.78
N LEU A 105 -9.57 -4.03 1.29
CA LEU A 105 -10.44 -2.89 1.04
C LEU A 105 -11.38 -2.69 2.23
N HIS A 106 -11.69 -1.43 2.52
CA HIS A 106 -12.62 -1.06 3.57
C HIS A 106 -13.81 -0.31 2.97
N PHE A 107 -15.01 -0.85 3.14
CA PHE A 107 -16.27 -0.23 2.73
C PHE A 107 -16.90 0.43 3.94
N ILE A 108 -17.17 1.72 3.85
CA ILE A 108 -17.83 2.47 4.92
C ILE A 108 -19.27 2.75 4.48
N VAL A 109 -20.21 2.27 5.28
CA VAL A 109 -21.64 2.53 5.09
C VAL A 109 -22.09 3.49 6.18
N ILE A 110 -22.61 4.65 5.78
CA ILE A 110 -23.13 5.66 6.69
C ILE A 110 -24.61 5.37 6.94
N ASP A 111 -25.01 5.34 8.21
CA ASP A 111 -26.41 5.19 8.59
C ASP A 111 -27.17 6.49 8.29
N ASN A 112 -28.40 6.38 7.79
CA ASN A 112 -29.31 7.50 7.57
C ASN A 112 -30.01 7.97 8.86
#